data_AF-A0A7K2SJI5-F1
#
_entry.id   AF-A0A7K2SJI5-F1
#
_cell.length_a   1.000
_cell.length_b   1.000
_cell.length_c   1.000
_cell.angle_alpha   90.00
_cell.angle_beta   90.00
_cell.angle_gamma   90.00
#
_symmetry.space_group_name_H-M   'P 1'
#
loop_
_entity.id
_entity.type
_entity.pdbx_description
1 polymer ?
#
loop_
_entity_poly.entity_id
_entity_poly.type
_entity_poly.pdbx_seq_one_letter_code
_entity_poly.pdbx_strand_id
1 'polypeptide(L)'
;MCPTDADELDEFRQDFSGTTFWCGILLGGCGGQLLTRRGYVRVSHFAHFPDPDGLLPECGRRSRGIASADHLYVRTATQKWLRDQGHTPRYHYHDHAEAPAGSLVEIEVGGHTLLLHLDPATPPDWEATTAAEIILGPGVPIDHRTLARRGYVHRVKFISEGNQRVMVLGTEVPHVGTDWDFDLADCTVDKQGRLITPVVTRWKTARAAAQPGPVPQPRAKKPEGPVQIGALTRLIDQAVRRENGAAIRELRDTAQLQVPRCEGQALAHLQRAIEHADGWISQQDRTRRRIFDRLETAIGRGDDRDVSTLVVTARAVLLKDVEATPQEATVLGSADGQLSEVRRRAAQKRREADARRAAAARERAARHAVEAEELMKRRQAQLQEQQEQARVRKERNKARGLVQSILGRLRREREALSPEQLQELVEELVLAAEGAGDTLSLAEAHKVNELAERAVVPVEGPDAPEATVPFIQQPELPADTLPAHLVPTASAVRGALKKAARERTSTNWSRLEQQLGSALPLLSNEERVQVLVHIDQSAADDEPLLSSLFAAGDPHFAYQYYRRVLAALGLHAPDDDEDLREVVEADADQVFADWRSR
;
A
#
# COMPACT_ATOMS: atom_id res chain seq x y z
N MET A 1 -3.63 9.76 -1.89
CA MET A 1 -3.41 8.58 -1.03
C MET A 1 -2.45 7.65 -1.76
N CYS A 2 -1.56 6.94 -1.07
CA CYS A 2 -0.67 5.97 -1.74
C CYS A 2 -1.50 4.76 -2.20
N PRO A 3 -1.39 4.31 -3.47
CA PRO A 3 -1.94 3.02 -3.89
C PRO A 3 -1.39 1.88 -3.04
N THR A 4 -2.24 0.88 -2.76
CA THR A 4 -1.86 -0.27 -1.92
C THR A 4 -1.30 -1.44 -2.72
N ASP A 5 -1.53 -1.45 -4.03
CA ASP A 5 -0.96 -2.44 -4.95
C ASP A 5 0.35 -1.99 -5.55
N ALA A 6 1.09 -2.95 -6.09
CA ALA A 6 2.40 -2.74 -6.60
C ALA A 6 2.35 -2.10 -8.01
N ASP A 7 1.45 -2.55 -8.87
CA ASP A 7 1.38 -2.12 -10.27
C ASP A 7 0.70 -0.75 -10.41
N GLU A 8 -0.37 -0.50 -9.65
CA GLU A 8 -0.95 0.85 -9.53
C GLU A 8 0.01 1.86 -8.89
N LEU A 9 0.93 1.41 -8.01
CA LEU A 9 1.96 2.29 -7.45
C LEU A 9 2.92 2.75 -8.54
N ASP A 10 3.22 1.90 -9.51
CA ASP A 10 4.12 2.23 -10.60
C ASP A 10 3.45 3.17 -11.61
N GLU A 11 2.16 2.99 -11.89
CA GLU A 11 1.36 3.99 -12.63
C GLU A 11 1.32 5.32 -11.88
N PHE A 12 1.03 5.30 -10.58
CA PHE A 12 1.05 6.50 -9.74
C PHE A 12 2.42 7.21 -9.72
N ARG A 13 3.53 6.46 -9.77
CA ARG A 13 4.87 7.04 -9.87
C ARG A 13 5.12 7.72 -11.21
N GLN A 14 4.54 7.21 -12.29
CA GLN A 14 4.62 7.83 -13.61
C GLN A 14 3.79 9.12 -13.65
N ASP A 15 2.51 9.04 -13.22
CA ASP A 15 1.57 10.16 -13.22
C ASP A 15 2.03 11.33 -12.35
N PHE A 16 2.71 11.04 -11.24
CA PHE A 16 3.23 12.03 -10.31
C PHE A 16 4.76 12.18 -10.36
N SER A 17 5.38 11.84 -11.49
CA SER A 17 6.82 11.99 -11.68
C SER A 17 7.26 13.44 -11.42
N GLY A 18 8.30 13.61 -10.60
CA GLY A 18 8.79 14.93 -10.15
C GLY A 18 8.02 15.58 -8.99
N THR A 19 6.93 14.96 -8.49
CA THR A 19 6.19 15.45 -7.33
C THR A 19 6.74 14.87 -6.03
N THR A 20 6.97 15.71 -5.02
CA THR A 20 7.39 15.26 -3.68
C THR A 20 6.20 15.11 -2.74
N PHE A 21 6.18 14.03 -1.96
CA PHE A 21 5.17 13.79 -0.94
C PHE A 21 5.75 14.03 0.45
N TRP A 22 4.90 14.48 1.38
CA TRP A 22 5.34 14.89 2.72
C TRP A 22 4.39 14.34 3.79
N CYS A 23 4.96 13.95 4.92
CA CYS A 23 4.22 13.48 6.09
C CYS A 23 3.49 14.66 6.71
N GLY A 24 2.17 14.73 6.53
CA GLY A 24 1.38 15.81 7.11
C GLY A 24 1.55 15.90 8.62
N ILE A 25 1.71 17.11 9.14
CA ILE A 25 1.95 17.39 10.57
C ILE A 25 0.74 17.11 11.49
N LEU A 26 -0.45 16.93 10.89
CA LEU A 26 -1.66 16.56 11.63
C LEU A 26 -1.55 15.11 12.15
N LEU A 27 -2.17 14.82 13.30
CA LEU A 27 -2.19 13.47 13.89
C LEU A 27 -0.78 12.90 14.16
N GLY A 28 0.11 13.72 14.74
CA GLY A 28 1.45 13.29 15.14
C GLY A 28 2.41 12.94 14.00
N GLY A 29 2.18 13.46 12.79
CA GLY A 29 3.14 13.34 11.69
C GLY A 29 4.32 14.33 11.81
N CYS A 30 5.47 14.00 11.23
CA CYS A 30 6.73 14.71 11.47
C CYS A 30 7.05 15.82 10.47
N GLY A 31 6.23 16.03 9.42
CA GLY A 31 6.58 16.98 8.36
C GLY A 31 7.65 16.48 7.40
N GLY A 32 8.23 15.30 7.60
CA GLY A 32 9.30 14.74 6.78
C GLY A 32 8.87 14.28 5.40
N GLN A 33 9.78 14.30 4.44
CA GLN A 33 9.50 13.83 3.08
C GLN A 33 9.22 12.32 3.07
N LEU A 34 8.29 11.91 2.20
CA LEU A 34 7.86 10.54 2.02
C LEU A 34 8.28 10.01 0.64
N LEU A 35 8.71 8.75 0.62
CA LEU A 35 8.90 7.94 -0.57
C LEU A 35 7.81 6.88 -0.67
N THR A 36 7.53 6.42 -1.89
CA THR A 36 6.64 5.29 -2.13
C THR A 36 7.42 3.98 -2.04
N ARG A 37 6.98 3.03 -1.21
CA ARG A 37 7.59 1.71 -1.08
C ARG A 37 6.69 0.66 -1.73
N ARG A 38 7.20 0.01 -2.78
CA ARG A 38 6.52 -1.09 -3.47
C ARG A 38 6.47 -2.32 -2.56
N GLY A 39 5.27 -2.84 -2.35
CA GLY A 39 5.02 -4.00 -1.51
C GLY A 39 5.00 -5.30 -2.32
N TYR A 40 5.83 -6.29 -1.94
CA TYR A 40 5.82 -7.64 -2.57
C TYR A 40 5.06 -8.69 -1.75
N VAL A 41 4.91 -8.46 -0.44
CA VAL A 41 4.22 -9.34 0.53
C VAL A 41 3.26 -8.55 1.44
N ARG A 42 3.52 -7.25 1.62
CA ARG A 42 2.67 -6.28 2.33
C ARG A 42 2.14 -5.29 1.31
N VAL A 43 1.09 -4.56 1.65
CA VAL A 43 0.60 -3.46 0.81
C VAL A 43 1.68 -2.40 0.58
N SER A 44 1.71 -1.85 -0.64
CA SER A 44 2.43 -0.63 -0.97
C SER A 44 2.00 0.52 -0.05
N HIS A 45 2.95 1.35 0.37
CA HIS A 45 2.69 2.43 1.33
C HIS A 45 3.73 3.56 1.20
N PHE A 46 3.40 4.72 1.74
CA PHE A 46 4.38 5.77 1.97
C PHE A 46 5.30 5.39 3.14
N ALA A 47 6.59 5.57 2.94
CA ALA A 47 7.62 5.43 3.96
C ALA A 47 8.40 6.76 4.07
N HIS A 48 8.95 7.07 5.23
CA HIS A 48 9.81 8.23 5.38
C HIS A 48 11.14 7.99 4.65
N PHE A 49 11.71 9.06 4.10
CA PHE A 49 13.12 9.04 3.77
C PHE A 49 13.94 8.77 5.05
N PRO A 50 15.06 8.04 4.96
CA PRO A 50 16.02 7.99 6.05
C PRO A 50 16.40 9.44 6.41
N ASP A 51 16.33 9.81 7.69
CA ASP A 51 16.81 11.09 8.18
C ASP A 51 18.27 10.93 8.62
N PRO A 52 19.26 11.30 7.78
CA PRO A 52 20.67 11.12 8.11
C PRO A 52 21.15 12.08 9.20
N ASP A 53 20.46 13.21 9.40
CA ASP A 53 20.87 14.28 10.32
C ASP A 53 20.10 14.25 11.64
N GLY A 54 19.00 13.48 11.71
CA GLY A 54 18.18 13.30 12.91
C GLY A 54 17.43 14.57 13.33
N LEU A 55 17.23 15.50 12.40
CA LEU A 55 16.64 16.83 12.64
C LEU A 55 15.11 16.79 12.64
N LEU A 56 14.49 15.74 12.09
CA LEU A 56 13.03 15.59 12.10
C LEU A 56 12.55 15.03 13.45
N PRO A 57 11.46 15.59 14.01
CA PRO A 57 10.83 15.01 15.21
C PRO A 57 10.47 13.54 14.98
N GLU A 58 10.65 12.69 15.99
CA GLU A 58 10.19 11.29 15.93
C GLU A 58 8.72 11.25 15.49
N CYS A 59 8.43 10.53 14.41
CA CYS A 59 7.07 10.42 13.92
C CYS A 59 6.22 9.64 14.94
N GLY A 60 5.28 10.32 15.58
CA GLY A 60 4.35 9.76 16.56
C GLY A 60 3.37 8.74 15.98
N ARG A 61 3.30 8.63 14.64
CA ARG A 61 2.55 7.59 13.93
C ARG A 61 3.22 6.22 14.06
N ARG A 62 3.17 5.64 15.27
CA ARG A 62 3.78 4.34 15.62
C ARG A 62 2.94 3.12 15.21
N SER A 63 1.71 3.31 14.75
CA SER A 63 0.81 2.21 14.37
C SER A 63 1.10 1.68 12.95
N ARG A 64 1.64 0.45 12.90
CA ARG A 64 2.13 -0.23 11.67
C ARG A 64 1.05 -1.05 10.95
N GLY A 65 -0.21 -0.99 11.38
CA GLY A 65 -1.32 -1.76 10.80
C GLY A 65 -2.10 -0.98 9.74
N ILE A 66 -2.69 -1.67 8.77
CA ILE A 66 -3.52 -1.08 7.69
C ILE A 66 -4.68 -0.25 8.27
N ALA A 67 -5.23 -0.66 9.41
CA ALA A 67 -6.32 0.04 10.10
C ALA A 67 -5.92 1.42 10.67
N SER A 68 -4.62 1.71 10.83
CA SER A 68 -4.17 3.02 11.33
C SER A 68 -4.50 4.17 10.37
N ALA A 69 -4.73 3.86 9.09
CA ALA A 69 -5.10 4.81 8.06
C ALA A 69 -6.62 4.92 7.84
N ASP A 70 -7.46 4.19 8.59
CA ASP A 70 -8.92 4.16 8.38
C ASP A 70 -9.55 5.57 8.41
N HIS A 71 -9.05 6.46 9.25
CA HIS A 71 -9.47 7.86 9.32
C HIS A 71 -9.24 8.67 8.02
N LEU A 72 -8.25 8.30 7.22
CA LEU A 72 -7.99 8.93 5.91
C LEU A 72 -9.03 8.47 4.87
N TYR A 73 -9.41 7.20 4.91
CA TYR A 73 -10.45 6.65 4.03
C TYR A 73 -11.83 7.20 4.40
N VAL A 74 -12.12 7.36 5.71
CA VAL A 74 -13.32 8.07 6.18
C VAL A 74 -13.39 9.47 5.60
N ARG A 75 -12.33 10.27 5.75
CA ARG A 75 -12.31 11.63 5.21
C ARG A 75 -12.54 11.62 3.71
N THR A 76 -11.83 10.77 2.97
CA THR A 76 -11.93 10.71 1.50
C THR A 76 -13.35 10.38 1.05
N ALA A 77 -13.97 9.33 1.62
CA ALA A 77 -15.30 8.89 1.26
C ALA A 77 -16.38 9.92 1.65
N THR A 78 -16.32 10.43 2.88
CA THR A 78 -17.34 11.37 3.38
C THR A 78 -17.20 12.76 2.78
N GLN A 79 -15.99 13.21 2.44
CA GLN A 79 -15.76 14.56 1.93
C GLN A 79 -16.40 14.74 0.55
N LYS A 80 -16.24 13.76 -0.33
CA LYS A 80 -16.90 13.76 -1.64
C LYS A 80 -18.42 13.69 -1.47
N TRP A 81 -18.90 12.71 -0.72
CA TRP A 81 -20.32 12.47 -0.50
C TRP A 81 -21.08 13.68 0.09
N LEU A 82 -20.51 14.35 1.10
CA LEU A 82 -21.12 15.53 1.72
C LEU A 82 -21.10 16.76 0.80
N ARG A 83 -20.05 16.92 -0.01
CA ARG A 83 -19.97 18.00 -1.02
C ARG A 83 -20.98 17.79 -2.14
N ASP A 84 -21.18 16.55 -2.58
CA ASP A 84 -22.18 16.21 -3.59
C ASP A 84 -23.61 16.54 -3.10
N GLN A 85 -23.84 16.59 -1.79
CA GLN A 85 -25.07 17.07 -1.14
C GLN A 85 -25.10 18.58 -0.85
N GLY A 86 -24.08 19.34 -1.27
CA GLY A 86 -24.00 20.78 -1.06
C GLY A 86 -23.51 21.20 0.34
N HIS A 87 -22.98 20.27 1.14
CA HIS A 87 -22.38 20.61 2.43
C HIS A 87 -20.89 20.96 2.32
N THR A 88 -20.40 21.75 3.27
CA THR A 88 -18.96 22.05 3.43
C THR A 88 -18.47 21.40 4.72
N PRO A 89 -18.01 20.13 4.68
CA PRO A 89 -17.63 19.42 5.90
C PRO A 89 -16.30 19.94 6.46
N ARG A 90 -16.22 20.11 7.79
CA ARG A 90 -14.96 20.30 8.51
C ARG A 90 -14.63 19.06 9.32
N TYR A 91 -13.36 18.67 9.30
CA TYR A 91 -12.88 17.46 9.97
C TYR A 91 -12.03 17.86 11.17
N HIS A 92 -12.40 17.36 12.34
CA HIS A 92 -11.62 17.46 13.57
C HIS A 92 -11.20 16.05 13.99
N TYR A 93 -9.95 15.94 14.42
CA TYR A 93 -9.40 14.70 14.90
C TYR A 93 -8.96 14.89 16.33
N HIS A 94 -9.48 14.04 17.21
CA HIS A 94 -9.18 14.13 18.64
C HIS A 94 -8.04 13.19 18.98
N ASP A 95 -7.11 13.69 19.78
CA ASP A 95 -6.02 12.90 20.35
C ASP A 95 -6.44 12.38 21.72
N HIS A 96 -6.23 11.09 21.98
CA HIS A 96 -6.57 10.44 23.23
C HIS A 96 -5.32 9.73 23.75
N ALA A 97 -4.93 9.99 24.99
CA ALA A 97 -3.71 9.42 25.58
C ALA A 97 -3.65 7.87 25.52
N GLU A 98 -4.82 7.21 25.52
CA GLU A 98 -4.96 5.76 25.54
C GLU A 98 -5.32 5.16 24.15
N ALA A 99 -5.48 5.98 23.11
CA ALA A 99 -5.90 5.51 21.78
C ALA A 99 -5.05 6.14 20.66
N PRO A 100 -4.82 5.42 19.54
CA PRO A 100 -4.07 5.98 18.43
C PRO A 100 -4.69 7.26 17.87
N ALA A 101 -3.85 8.19 17.42
CA ALA A 101 -4.30 9.39 16.73
C ALA A 101 -5.17 9.03 15.51
N GLY A 102 -6.37 9.65 15.40
CA GLY A 102 -7.36 9.34 14.36
C GLY A 102 -8.37 8.25 14.74
N SER A 103 -8.37 7.78 15.98
CA SER A 103 -9.38 6.85 16.51
C SER A 103 -10.78 7.46 16.61
N LEU A 104 -10.86 8.79 16.76
CA LEU A 104 -12.11 9.54 16.78
C LEU A 104 -12.08 10.60 15.68
N VAL A 105 -13.03 10.52 14.75
CA VAL A 105 -13.18 11.50 13.66
C VAL A 105 -14.48 12.24 13.85
N GLU A 106 -14.37 13.55 14.06
CA GLU A 106 -15.51 14.44 14.13
C GLU A 106 -15.67 15.17 12.79
N ILE A 107 -16.89 15.18 12.25
CA ILE A 107 -17.24 15.85 11.00
C ILE A 107 -18.34 16.88 11.30
N GLU A 108 -18.00 18.16 11.21
CA GLU A 108 -18.96 19.26 11.30
C GLU A 108 -19.64 19.46 9.94
N VAL A 109 -20.96 19.36 9.90
CA VAL A 109 -21.80 19.46 8.71
C VAL A 109 -23.00 20.37 9.01
N GLY A 110 -22.99 21.59 8.47
CA GLY A 110 -24.14 22.50 8.58
C GLY A 110 -24.54 22.87 10.01
N GLY A 111 -23.57 22.96 10.93
CA GLY A 111 -23.81 23.23 12.36
C GLY A 111 -24.16 21.99 13.20
N HIS A 112 -24.11 20.80 12.60
CA HIS A 112 -24.28 19.51 13.28
C HIS A 112 -23.00 18.69 13.22
N THR A 113 -22.91 17.67 14.06
CA THR A 113 -21.70 16.83 14.19
C THR A 113 -22.00 15.38 13.88
N LEU A 114 -21.22 14.77 12.99
CA LEU A 114 -21.12 13.31 12.85
C LEU A 114 -19.86 12.84 13.58
N LEU A 115 -20.00 11.89 14.48
CA LEU A 115 -18.89 11.41 15.32
C LEU A 115 -18.61 9.93 15.05
N LEU A 116 -17.44 9.65 14.44
CA LEU A 116 -17.02 8.31 14.07
C LEU A 116 -15.99 7.77 15.06
N HIS A 117 -16.38 6.73 15.79
CA HIS A 117 -15.51 5.99 16.71
C HIS A 117 -14.87 4.82 15.97
N LEU A 118 -13.59 4.89 15.61
CA LEU A 118 -12.90 3.87 14.83
C LEU A 118 -12.10 2.87 15.68
N ASP A 119 -11.87 3.17 16.96
CA ASP A 119 -11.13 2.30 17.88
C ASP A 119 -11.95 1.97 19.13
N PRO A 120 -12.02 0.70 19.57
CA PRO A 120 -12.74 0.31 20.79
C PRO A 120 -12.17 0.95 22.07
N ALA A 121 -10.92 1.44 22.07
CA ALA A 121 -10.34 2.21 23.17
C ALA A 121 -10.95 3.62 23.32
N THR A 122 -11.69 4.09 22.31
CA THR A 122 -12.49 5.32 22.35
C THR A 122 -13.98 4.98 22.30
N PRO A 123 -14.58 4.41 23.36
CA PRO A 123 -16.00 4.08 23.33
C PRO A 123 -16.85 5.37 23.28
N PRO A 124 -17.98 5.36 22.55
CA PRO A 124 -18.92 6.49 22.52
C PRO A 124 -19.55 6.74 23.88
N ASP A 125 -19.66 8.01 24.25
CA ASP A 125 -20.52 8.45 25.34
C ASP A 125 -21.96 8.55 24.83
N TRP A 126 -22.79 7.58 25.23
CA TRP A 126 -24.18 7.49 24.82
C TRP A 126 -25.12 8.42 25.60
N GLU A 127 -24.68 8.92 26.75
CA GLU A 127 -25.46 9.77 27.64
C GLU A 127 -25.08 11.26 27.51
N ALA A 128 -24.01 11.56 26.76
CA ALA A 128 -23.66 12.92 26.39
C ALA A 128 -24.85 13.64 25.73
N THR A 129 -25.17 14.82 26.26
CA THR A 129 -26.27 15.67 25.76
C THR A 129 -25.97 16.30 24.39
N THR A 130 -24.81 16.02 23.80
CA THR A 130 -24.40 16.56 22.51
C THR A 130 -25.24 15.93 21.39
N ALA A 131 -25.76 16.79 20.50
CA ALA A 131 -26.61 16.39 19.38
C ALA A 131 -25.83 15.71 18.23
N ALA A 132 -24.76 14.98 18.54
CA ALA A 132 -23.92 14.33 17.55
C ALA A 132 -24.51 12.99 17.10
N GLU A 133 -24.48 12.75 15.78
CA GLU A 133 -24.83 11.45 15.21
C GLU A 133 -23.63 10.50 15.33
N ILE A 134 -23.77 9.44 16.12
CA ILE A 134 -22.70 8.50 16.44
C ILE A 134 -22.64 7.37 15.40
N ILE A 135 -21.45 7.13 14.86
CA ILE A 135 -21.16 6.07 13.88
C ILE A 135 -20.04 5.20 14.43
N LEU A 136 -20.22 3.88 14.41
CA LEU A 136 -19.28 2.92 14.99
C LEU A 136 -18.41 2.25 13.93
N GLY A 137 -17.10 2.29 14.12
CA GLY A 137 -16.11 1.62 13.30
C GLY A 137 -15.98 0.12 13.61
N PRO A 138 -15.08 -0.56 12.87
CA PRO A 138 -14.82 -1.98 13.05
C PRO A 138 -14.40 -2.31 14.49
N GLY A 139 -15.07 -3.28 15.11
CA GLY A 139 -14.70 -3.77 16.44
C GLY A 139 -15.17 -2.89 17.62
N VAL A 140 -15.78 -1.72 17.36
CA VAL A 140 -16.35 -0.88 18.43
C VAL A 140 -17.68 -1.50 18.91
N PRO A 141 -17.77 -1.92 20.19
CA PRO A 141 -18.95 -2.60 20.71
C PRO A 141 -20.08 -1.61 21.04
N ILE A 142 -21.31 -2.11 21.00
CA ILE A 142 -22.50 -1.47 21.57
C ILE A 142 -23.28 -2.56 22.32
N ASP A 143 -23.76 -2.26 23.53
CA ASP A 143 -24.57 -3.21 24.26
C ASP A 143 -26.01 -3.25 23.72
N HIS A 144 -26.67 -4.39 23.90
CA HIS A 144 -28.01 -4.62 23.36
C HIS A 144 -29.06 -3.64 23.90
N ARG A 145 -28.95 -3.22 25.17
CA ARG A 145 -29.92 -2.30 25.79
C ARG A 145 -29.81 -0.90 25.20
N THR A 146 -28.59 -0.42 24.99
CA THR A 146 -28.33 0.88 24.35
C THR A 146 -28.81 0.88 22.90
N LEU A 147 -28.50 -0.19 22.14
CA LEU A 147 -29.00 -0.34 20.78
C LEU A 147 -30.53 -0.37 20.71
N ALA A 148 -31.18 -1.13 21.61
CA ALA A 148 -32.65 -1.20 21.69
C ALA A 148 -33.29 0.15 22.02
N ARG A 149 -32.70 0.92 22.95
CA ARG A 149 -33.14 2.27 23.31
C ARG A 149 -33.03 3.25 22.14
N ARG A 150 -31.90 3.25 21.43
CA ARG A 150 -31.67 4.12 20.28
C ARG A 150 -32.50 3.71 19.06
N GLY A 151 -32.78 2.41 18.92
CA GLY A 151 -33.56 1.84 17.82
C GLY A 151 -32.73 1.51 16.59
N TYR A 152 -31.63 2.21 16.33
CA TYR A 152 -30.59 1.82 15.35
C TYR A 152 -29.25 2.48 15.70
N VAL A 153 -28.17 2.01 15.08
CA VAL A 153 -26.86 2.68 15.04
C VAL A 153 -26.22 2.50 13.67
N HIS A 154 -25.44 3.47 13.23
CA HIS A 154 -24.66 3.35 11.99
C HIS A 154 -23.32 2.68 12.26
N ARG A 155 -22.88 1.85 11.30
CA ARG A 155 -21.58 1.19 11.34
C ARG A 155 -20.79 1.48 10.08
N VAL A 156 -19.47 1.49 10.20
CA VAL A 156 -18.58 1.44 9.04
C VAL A 156 -17.70 0.21 9.11
N LYS A 157 -17.46 -0.40 7.95
CA LYS A 157 -16.40 -1.38 7.75
C LYS A 157 -15.55 -0.94 6.57
N PHE A 158 -14.34 -1.47 6.49
CA PHE A 158 -13.45 -1.22 5.37
C PHE A 158 -13.22 -2.53 4.65
N ILE A 159 -13.60 -2.58 3.39
CA ILE A 159 -13.32 -3.70 2.50
C ILE A 159 -12.22 -3.30 1.54
N SER A 160 -11.42 -4.28 1.11
CA SER A 160 -10.47 -4.08 0.03
C SER A 160 -11.13 -4.56 -1.26
N GLU A 161 -11.49 -3.63 -2.15
CA GLU A 161 -11.96 -3.93 -3.51
C GLU A 161 -10.79 -3.70 -4.46
N GLY A 162 -10.18 -4.79 -4.92
CA GLY A 162 -8.86 -4.74 -5.55
C GLY A 162 -7.86 -4.06 -4.62
N ASN A 163 -7.41 -2.89 -5.06
CA ASN A 163 -6.31 -2.13 -4.47
C ASN A 163 -6.78 -0.87 -3.72
N GLN A 164 -8.10 -0.67 -3.66
CA GLN A 164 -8.74 0.41 -2.94
C GLN A 164 -9.36 -0.11 -1.64
N ARG A 165 -9.05 0.59 -0.54
CA ARG A 165 -9.72 0.38 0.74
C ARG A 165 -10.96 1.26 0.76
N VAL A 166 -12.11 0.64 0.59
CA VAL A 166 -13.41 1.31 0.46
C VAL A 166 -14.13 1.27 1.80
N MET A 167 -14.61 2.43 2.24
CA MET A 167 -15.49 2.53 3.39
C MET A 167 -16.90 2.11 2.99
N VAL A 168 -17.44 1.09 3.66
CA VAL A 168 -18.82 0.64 3.50
C VAL A 168 -19.60 1.04 4.74
N LEU A 169 -20.70 1.76 4.53
CA LEU A 169 -21.63 2.17 5.57
C LEU A 169 -22.70 1.09 5.77
N GLY A 170 -23.07 0.86 7.01
CA GLY A 170 -24.13 -0.08 7.39
C GLY A 170 -25.02 0.53 8.46
N THR A 171 -26.21 -0.04 8.63
CA THR A 171 -27.12 0.33 9.70
C THR A 171 -27.50 -0.91 10.49
N GLU A 172 -27.18 -0.91 11.78
CA GLU A 172 -27.54 -1.98 12.70
C GLU A 172 -28.85 -1.67 13.41
N VAL A 173 -29.78 -2.62 13.35
CA VAL A 173 -31.10 -2.55 13.98
C VAL A 173 -31.21 -3.65 15.05
N PRO A 174 -31.79 -3.37 16.23
CA PRO A 174 -31.98 -4.36 17.29
C PRO A 174 -32.65 -5.64 16.76
N HIS A 175 -32.10 -6.80 17.12
CA HIS A 175 -32.61 -8.13 16.77
C HIS A 175 -32.62 -8.49 15.26
N VAL A 176 -32.21 -7.57 14.38
CA VAL A 176 -32.09 -7.81 12.93
C VAL A 176 -30.61 -7.97 12.54
N GLY A 177 -29.73 -7.16 13.13
CA GLY A 177 -28.31 -7.10 12.79
C GLY A 177 -27.99 -5.92 11.88
N THR A 178 -26.78 -5.93 11.29
CA THR A 178 -26.31 -4.85 10.42
C THR A 178 -26.61 -5.14 8.96
N ASP A 179 -27.39 -4.25 8.35
CA ASP A 179 -27.64 -4.23 6.92
C ASP A 179 -26.58 -3.35 6.25
N TRP A 180 -25.93 -3.90 5.21
CA TRP A 180 -24.85 -3.29 4.42
C TRP A 180 -25.26 -3.11 2.95
N ASP A 181 -26.51 -3.42 2.59
CA ASP A 181 -27.00 -3.52 1.21
C ASP A 181 -27.52 -2.16 0.70
N PHE A 182 -26.62 -1.17 0.70
CA PHE A 182 -26.84 0.16 0.12
C PHE A 182 -25.50 0.91 0.02
N ASP A 183 -25.42 1.89 -0.88
CA ASP A 183 -24.22 2.69 -1.06
C ASP A 183 -24.26 3.97 -0.20
N LEU A 184 -23.08 4.53 0.05
CA LEU A 184 -22.98 5.84 0.72
C LEU A 184 -23.73 6.92 -0.07
N ALA A 185 -23.77 6.81 -1.41
CA ALA A 185 -24.50 7.71 -2.29
C ALA A 185 -26.03 7.71 -2.05
N ASP A 186 -26.59 6.61 -1.53
CA ASP A 186 -28.01 6.49 -1.19
C ASP A 186 -28.35 7.13 0.17
N CYS A 187 -27.35 7.66 0.87
CA CYS A 187 -27.48 8.20 2.21
C CYS A 187 -27.49 9.73 2.19
N THR A 188 -28.25 10.34 3.09
CA THR A 188 -28.33 11.80 3.22
C THR A 188 -28.21 12.26 4.67
N VAL A 189 -27.73 13.47 4.90
CA VAL A 189 -27.82 14.10 6.23
C VAL A 189 -29.06 14.99 6.27
N ASP A 190 -29.96 14.73 7.23
CA ASP A 190 -31.19 15.52 7.37
C ASP A 190 -30.93 16.91 8.00
N LYS A 191 -31.96 17.76 8.03
CA LYS A 191 -31.88 19.12 8.61
C LYS A 191 -31.60 19.14 10.12
N GLN A 192 -31.64 17.99 10.79
CA GLN A 192 -31.29 17.85 12.20
C GLN A 192 -29.89 17.26 12.39
N GLY A 193 -29.12 17.09 11.30
CA GLY A 193 -27.78 16.52 11.36
C GLY A 193 -27.74 15.00 11.45
N ARG A 194 -28.87 14.30 11.27
CA ARG A 194 -28.91 12.84 11.36
C ARG A 194 -28.61 12.21 10.03
N LEU A 195 -27.82 11.14 10.07
CA LEU A 195 -27.57 10.29 8.93
C LEU A 195 -28.82 9.43 8.62
N ILE A 196 -29.37 9.62 7.42
CA ILE A 196 -30.53 8.87 6.93
C ILE A 196 -30.06 7.90 5.86
N THR A 197 -30.16 6.62 6.17
CA THR A 197 -29.89 5.51 5.23
C THR A 197 -31.21 4.91 4.72
N PRO A 198 -31.19 4.11 3.63
CA PRO A 198 -32.37 3.36 3.19
C PRO A 198 -32.96 2.49 4.29
N VAL A 199 -32.12 1.90 5.15
CA VAL A 199 -32.53 1.09 6.31
C VAL A 199 -33.26 1.94 7.34
N VAL A 200 -32.72 3.11 7.69
CA VAL A 200 -33.39 4.04 8.62
C VAL A 200 -34.75 4.47 8.06
N THR A 201 -34.85 4.70 6.76
CA THR A 201 -36.11 5.04 6.10
C THR A 201 -37.13 3.91 6.24
N ARG A 202 -36.77 2.68 5.85
CA ARG A 202 -37.63 1.49 6.02
C ARG A 202 -38.03 1.28 7.48
N TRP A 203 -37.07 1.42 8.39
CA TRP A 203 -37.29 1.25 9.83
C TRP A 203 -38.24 2.31 10.39
N LYS A 204 -38.08 3.59 10.03
CA LYS A 204 -39.00 4.66 10.42
C LYS A 204 -40.40 4.40 9.88
N THR A 205 -40.55 3.96 8.64
CA THR A 205 -41.85 3.62 8.04
C THR A 205 -42.49 2.42 8.75
N ALA A 206 -41.74 1.35 8.99
CA ALA A 206 -42.23 0.17 9.71
C ALA A 206 -42.62 0.52 11.16
N ARG A 207 -41.83 1.36 11.84
CA ARG A 207 -42.14 1.82 13.20
C ARG A 207 -43.36 2.76 13.21
N ALA A 208 -43.52 3.63 12.22
CA ALA A 208 -44.72 4.46 12.09
C ALA A 208 -45.97 3.62 11.81
N ALA A 209 -45.85 2.54 11.04
CA ALA A 209 -46.93 1.58 10.78
C ALA A 209 -47.23 0.67 12.00
N ALA A 210 -46.22 0.39 12.83
CA ALA A 210 -46.33 -0.43 14.04
C ALA A 210 -46.70 0.38 15.29
N GLN A 211 -46.60 1.70 15.27
CA GLN A 211 -47.20 2.53 16.32
C GLN A 211 -48.72 2.36 16.21
N PRO A 212 -49.41 1.96 17.29
CA PRO A 212 -50.84 2.06 17.33
C PRO A 212 -51.18 3.52 17.02
N GLY A 213 -52.02 3.75 16.02
CA GLY A 213 -52.68 5.05 15.88
C GLY A 213 -53.26 5.46 17.24
N PRO A 214 -53.41 6.77 17.52
CA PRO A 214 -53.87 7.23 18.83
C PRO A 214 -55.04 6.37 19.29
N VAL A 215 -54.84 5.70 20.44
CA VAL A 215 -55.87 4.89 21.09
C VAL A 215 -57.14 5.72 21.04
N PRO A 216 -58.23 5.24 20.41
CA PRO A 216 -59.47 5.97 20.43
C PRO A 216 -59.78 6.21 21.90
N GLN A 217 -59.83 7.47 22.34
CA GLN A 217 -60.39 7.82 23.63
C GLN A 217 -61.71 7.05 23.75
N PRO A 218 -62.03 6.46 24.92
CA PRO A 218 -63.27 5.74 25.10
C PRO A 218 -64.40 6.69 24.74
N ARG A 219 -64.98 6.49 23.55
CA ARG A 219 -66.12 7.26 23.10
C ARG A 219 -67.19 7.04 24.16
N ALA A 220 -67.57 8.12 24.82
CA ALA A 220 -68.75 8.17 25.66
C ALA A 220 -69.86 7.38 24.97
N LYS A 221 -70.43 6.42 25.71
CA LYS A 221 -71.54 5.56 25.28
C LYS A 221 -72.57 6.41 24.52
N LYS A 222 -72.54 6.32 23.19
CA LYS A 222 -73.66 6.73 22.37
C LYS A 222 -74.69 5.59 22.45
N PRO A 223 -75.98 5.91 22.59
CA PRO A 223 -77.02 4.90 22.70
C PRO A 223 -76.99 4.02 21.44
N GLU A 224 -77.16 2.72 21.64
CA GLU A 224 -77.25 1.69 20.61
C GLU A 224 -78.32 2.08 19.58
N GLY A 225 -77.88 2.67 18.47
CA GLY A 225 -78.65 2.68 17.23
C GLY A 225 -78.47 1.33 16.52
N PRO A 226 -79.39 0.94 15.63
CA PRO A 226 -79.35 -0.35 14.97
C PRO A 226 -78.03 -0.52 14.20
N VAL A 227 -77.29 -1.59 14.51
CA VAL A 227 -76.11 -2.01 13.76
C VAL A 227 -76.54 -2.13 12.30
N GLN A 228 -75.96 -1.32 11.42
CA GLN A 228 -76.25 -1.46 10.00
C GLN A 228 -75.62 -2.77 9.51
N ILE A 229 -76.44 -3.83 9.41
CA ILE A 229 -76.05 -5.18 8.99
C ILE A 229 -75.23 -5.15 7.69
N GLY A 230 -75.57 -4.26 6.76
CA GLY A 230 -74.81 -4.07 5.51
C GLY A 230 -73.40 -3.47 5.68
N ALA A 231 -73.08 -2.82 6.80
CA ALA A 231 -71.71 -2.44 7.13
C ALA A 231 -70.91 -3.65 7.64
N LEU A 232 -71.52 -4.49 8.49
CA LEU A 232 -70.88 -5.68 9.05
C LEU A 232 -70.55 -6.71 7.96
N THR A 233 -71.49 -6.99 7.04
CA THR A 233 -71.25 -7.85 5.87
C THR A 233 -70.07 -7.35 5.02
N ARG A 234 -70.00 -6.03 4.75
CA ARG A 234 -68.89 -5.44 3.97
C ARG A 234 -67.54 -5.56 4.68
N LEU A 235 -67.51 -5.39 5.99
CA LEU A 235 -66.29 -5.53 6.79
C LEU A 235 -65.79 -6.99 6.79
N ILE A 236 -66.69 -7.97 6.89
CA ILE A 236 -66.35 -9.40 6.78
C ILE A 236 -65.75 -9.68 5.39
N ASP A 237 -66.43 -9.29 4.31
CA ASP A 237 -65.91 -9.53 2.96
C ASP A 237 -64.58 -8.82 2.70
N GLN A 238 -64.37 -7.64 3.29
CA GLN A 238 -63.09 -6.92 3.20
C GLN A 238 -61.98 -7.60 3.99
N ALA A 239 -62.29 -8.14 5.18
CA ALA A 239 -61.33 -8.89 5.98
C ALA A 239 -60.92 -10.19 5.28
N VAL A 240 -61.88 -10.92 4.67
CA VAL A 240 -61.64 -12.10 3.85
C VAL A 240 -60.75 -11.77 2.65
N ARG A 241 -61.04 -10.70 1.91
CA ARG A 241 -60.19 -10.23 0.79
C ARG A 241 -58.76 -9.86 1.21
N ARG A 242 -58.56 -9.44 2.45
CA ARG A 242 -57.25 -9.06 2.99
C ARG A 242 -56.55 -10.21 3.72
N GLU A 243 -57.16 -11.40 3.77
CA GLU A 243 -56.62 -12.59 4.44
C GLU A 243 -56.24 -12.36 5.92
N ASN A 244 -56.97 -11.49 6.63
CA ASN A 244 -56.68 -11.22 8.04
C ASN A 244 -57.51 -12.17 8.94
N GLY A 245 -56.93 -13.31 9.31
CA GLY A 245 -57.63 -14.38 10.03
C GLY A 245 -58.18 -13.95 11.39
N ALA A 246 -57.44 -13.14 12.14
CA ALA A 246 -57.89 -12.62 13.44
C ALA A 246 -59.14 -11.72 13.28
N ALA A 247 -59.10 -10.77 12.34
CA ALA A 247 -60.22 -9.89 12.06
C ALA A 247 -61.44 -10.65 11.50
N ILE A 248 -61.23 -11.67 10.66
CA ILE A 248 -62.32 -12.50 10.12
C ILE A 248 -63.06 -13.22 11.24
N ARG A 249 -62.34 -13.83 12.21
CA ARG A 249 -62.94 -14.53 13.35
C ARG A 249 -63.71 -13.57 14.27
N GLU A 250 -63.12 -12.43 14.62
CA GLU A 250 -63.77 -11.41 15.46
C GLU A 250 -65.07 -10.86 14.82
N LEU A 251 -65.01 -10.50 13.53
CA LEU A 251 -66.17 -9.97 12.80
C LEU A 251 -67.26 -11.03 12.61
N ARG A 252 -66.87 -12.29 12.39
CA ARG A 252 -67.79 -13.43 12.29
C ARG A 252 -68.50 -13.67 13.61
N ASP A 253 -67.81 -13.68 14.75
CA ASP A 253 -68.43 -13.85 16.07
C ASP A 253 -69.35 -12.67 16.40
N THR A 254 -68.95 -11.45 16.04
CA THR A 254 -69.79 -10.25 16.15
C THR A 254 -71.06 -10.38 15.31
N ALA A 255 -70.95 -10.89 14.07
CA ALA A 255 -72.10 -11.14 13.19
C ALA A 255 -73.03 -12.21 13.75
N GLN A 256 -72.49 -13.29 14.32
CA GLN A 256 -73.28 -14.35 14.93
C GLN A 256 -74.17 -13.84 16.08
N LEU A 257 -73.67 -12.90 16.88
CA LEU A 257 -74.44 -12.27 17.97
C LEU A 257 -75.60 -11.40 17.47
N GLN A 258 -75.53 -10.89 16.24
CA GLN A 258 -76.60 -10.07 15.65
C GLN A 258 -77.70 -10.90 14.96
N VAL A 259 -77.44 -12.18 14.65
CA VAL A 259 -78.39 -13.07 13.94
C VAL A 259 -79.80 -13.08 14.56
N PRO A 260 -80.00 -13.21 15.90
CA PRO A 260 -81.34 -13.23 16.50
C PRO A 260 -82.09 -11.90 16.40
N ARG A 261 -81.41 -10.81 16.04
CA ARG A 261 -81.97 -9.45 15.92
C ARG A 261 -82.30 -9.07 14.47
N CYS A 262 -82.10 -9.98 13.52
CA CYS A 262 -82.25 -9.73 12.09
C CYS A 262 -83.38 -10.57 11.49
N GLU A 263 -84.13 -10.00 10.54
CA GLU A 263 -85.17 -10.71 9.79
C GLU A 263 -85.07 -10.40 8.29
N GLY A 264 -85.74 -11.22 7.46
CA GLY A 264 -85.86 -10.99 6.02
C GLY A 264 -84.52 -10.96 5.26
N GLN A 265 -84.39 -10.04 4.30
CA GLN A 265 -83.20 -9.95 3.43
C GLN A 265 -81.90 -9.65 4.21
N ALA A 266 -81.99 -8.89 5.30
CA ALA A 266 -80.83 -8.54 6.11
C ALA A 266 -80.25 -9.77 6.83
N LEU A 267 -81.12 -10.66 7.34
CA LEU A 267 -80.72 -11.94 7.92
C LEU A 267 -80.02 -12.83 6.87
N ALA A 268 -80.61 -12.95 5.67
CA ALA A 268 -80.01 -13.75 4.60
C ALA A 268 -78.63 -13.24 4.16
N HIS A 269 -78.43 -11.92 4.13
CA HIS A 269 -77.14 -11.31 3.79
C HIS A 269 -76.09 -11.55 4.88
N LEU A 270 -76.49 -11.46 6.14
CA LEU A 270 -75.61 -11.71 7.28
C LEU A 270 -75.19 -13.19 7.37
N GLN A 271 -76.14 -14.11 7.19
CA GLN A 271 -75.88 -15.56 7.19
C GLN A 271 -74.90 -15.96 6.08
N ARG A 272 -75.07 -15.45 4.85
CA ARG A 272 -74.12 -15.70 3.76
C ARG A 272 -72.71 -15.19 4.06
N ALA A 273 -72.60 -14.03 4.73
CA ALA A 273 -71.31 -13.48 5.13
C ALA A 273 -70.62 -14.34 6.20
N ILE A 274 -71.41 -14.85 7.16
CA ILE A 274 -70.93 -15.78 8.19
C ILE A 274 -70.47 -17.09 7.56
N GLU A 275 -71.26 -17.70 6.68
CA GLU A 275 -70.89 -18.93 5.95
C GLU A 275 -69.59 -18.74 5.13
N HIS A 276 -69.43 -17.59 4.48
CA HIS A 276 -68.22 -17.26 3.74
C HIS A 276 -66.99 -17.16 4.67
N ALA A 277 -67.13 -16.49 5.81
CA ALA A 277 -66.08 -16.40 6.83
C ALA A 277 -65.73 -17.79 7.41
N ASP A 278 -66.73 -18.62 7.72
CA ASP A 278 -66.55 -19.98 8.24
C ASP A 278 -65.84 -20.90 7.25
N GLY A 279 -66.18 -20.77 5.96
CA GLY A 279 -65.50 -21.50 4.88
C GLY A 279 -64.02 -21.13 4.78
N TRP A 280 -63.71 -19.83 4.86
CA TRP A 280 -62.33 -19.34 4.84
C TRP A 280 -61.56 -19.80 6.09
N ILE A 281 -62.13 -19.64 7.28
CA ILE A 281 -61.54 -20.08 8.56
C ILE A 281 -61.21 -21.58 8.52
N SER A 282 -62.16 -22.40 8.08
CA SER A 282 -61.97 -23.84 7.96
C SER A 282 -60.85 -24.21 6.99
N GLN A 283 -60.73 -23.50 5.87
CA GLN A 283 -59.65 -23.71 4.91
C GLN A 283 -58.28 -23.31 5.48
N GLN A 284 -58.22 -22.19 6.20
CA GLN A 284 -57.01 -21.72 6.85
C GLN A 284 -56.56 -22.69 7.95
N ASP A 285 -57.47 -23.16 8.79
CA ASP A 285 -57.18 -24.13 9.86
C ASP A 285 -56.68 -25.47 9.31
N ARG A 286 -57.18 -25.92 8.15
CA ARG A 286 -56.66 -27.12 7.46
C ARG A 286 -55.24 -26.90 6.93
N THR A 287 -54.97 -25.72 6.38
CA THR A 287 -53.65 -25.37 5.83
C THR A 287 -52.62 -25.27 6.94
N ARG A 288 -52.95 -24.57 8.03
CA ARG A 288 -52.15 -24.44 9.25
C ARG A 288 -51.79 -25.81 9.82
N ARG A 289 -52.78 -26.67 10.08
CA ARG A 289 -52.56 -28.04 10.57
C ARG A 289 -51.61 -28.83 9.69
N ARG A 290 -51.83 -28.84 8.36
CA ARG A 290 -50.96 -29.56 7.42
C ARG A 290 -49.51 -29.08 7.48
N ILE A 291 -49.27 -27.78 7.66
CA ILE A 291 -47.91 -27.22 7.74
C ILE A 291 -47.22 -27.68 9.03
N PHE A 292 -47.92 -27.62 10.16
CA PHE A 292 -47.37 -28.04 11.45
C PHE A 292 -47.15 -29.57 11.51
N ASP A 293 -48.05 -30.38 10.96
CA ASP A 293 -47.87 -31.85 10.88
C ASP A 293 -46.64 -32.22 10.03
N ARG A 294 -46.44 -31.50 8.91
CA ARG A 294 -45.27 -31.68 8.05
C ARG A 294 -43.99 -31.24 8.75
N LEU A 295 -44.04 -30.13 9.48
CA LEU A 295 -42.89 -29.63 10.24
C LEU A 295 -42.50 -30.61 11.34
N GLU A 296 -43.46 -31.11 12.11
CA GLU A 296 -43.25 -32.12 13.15
C GLU A 296 -42.67 -33.42 12.56
N THR A 297 -43.18 -33.87 11.40
CA THR A 297 -42.62 -35.02 10.67
C THR A 297 -41.18 -34.77 10.22
N ALA A 298 -40.86 -33.57 9.71
CA ALA A 298 -39.52 -33.22 9.27
C ALA A 298 -38.52 -33.16 10.44
N ILE A 299 -38.95 -32.63 11.59
CA ILE A 299 -38.17 -32.66 12.85
C ILE A 299 -37.92 -34.11 13.27
N GLY A 300 -38.96 -34.95 13.31
CA GLY A 300 -38.84 -36.36 13.71
C GLY A 300 -37.92 -37.18 12.80
N ARG A 301 -37.80 -36.81 11.52
CA ARG A 301 -36.87 -37.42 10.55
C ARG A 301 -35.46 -36.81 10.58
N GLY A 302 -35.27 -35.67 11.24
CA GLY A 302 -34.01 -34.94 11.22
C GLY A 302 -33.69 -34.29 9.87
N ASP A 303 -34.70 -33.93 9.06
CA ASP A 303 -34.48 -33.30 7.75
C ASP A 303 -34.29 -31.77 7.90
N ASP A 304 -33.04 -31.35 8.07
CA ASP A 304 -32.69 -29.95 8.31
C ASP A 304 -33.17 -29.00 7.21
N ARG A 305 -33.25 -29.46 5.96
CA ARG A 305 -33.64 -28.64 4.81
C ARG A 305 -35.15 -28.40 4.81
N ASP A 306 -35.91 -29.46 5.04
CA ASP A 306 -37.36 -29.38 5.13
C ASP A 306 -37.77 -28.58 6.37
N VAL A 307 -37.12 -28.79 7.52
CA VAL A 307 -37.34 -27.99 8.73
C VAL A 307 -37.07 -26.50 8.47
N SER A 308 -35.95 -26.15 7.85
CA SER A 308 -35.65 -24.74 7.53
C SER A 308 -36.71 -24.09 6.64
N THR A 309 -37.25 -24.84 5.68
CA THR A 309 -38.25 -24.33 4.73
C THR A 309 -39.63 -24.21 5.38
N LEU A 310 -40.02 -25.21 6.15
CA LEU A 310 -41.33 -25.28 6.79
C LEU A 310 -41.48 -24.30 7.96
N VAL A 311 -40.40 -23.99 8.72
CA VAL A 311 -40.43 -22.97 9.77
C VAL A 311 -40.79 -21.58 9.21
N VAL A 312 -40.21 -21.19 8.07
CA VAL A 312 -40.52 -19.92 7.42
C VAL A 312 -41.99 -19.88 7.01
N THR A 313 -42.47 -20.97 6.43
CA THR A 313 -43.87 -21.10 5.97
C THR A 313 -44.84 -21.07 7.17
N ALA A 314 -44.53 -21.76 8.27
CA ALA A 314 -45.34 -21.79 9.48
C ALA A 314 -45.45 -20.41 10.13
N ARG A 315 -44.33 -19.68 10.26
CA ARG A 315 -44.32 -18.31 10.81
C ARG A 315 -45.09 -17.33 9.94
N ALA A 316 -45.01 -17.46 8.61
CA ALA A 316 -45.76 -16.62 7.68
C ALA A 316 -47.28 -16.82 7.82
N VAL A 317 -47.73 -18.06 8.06
CA VAL A 317 -49.14 -18.35 8.33
C VAL A 317 -49.60 -17.76 9.65
N LEU A 318 -48.80 -17.89 10.72
CA LEU A 318 -49.11 -17.32 12.03
C LEU A 318 -49.21 -15.80 12.02
N LEU A 319 -48.39 -15.11 11.20
CA LEU A 319 -48.42 -13.65 11.09
C LEU A 319 -49.75 -13.11 10.55
N LYS A 320 -50.44 -13.89 9.72
CA LYS A 320 -51.72 -13.51 9.08
C LYS A 320 -52.95 -14.02 9.83
N ASP A 321 -52.78 -14.77 10.91
CA ASP A 321 -53.84 -15.48 11.62
C ASP A 321 -53.73 -15.25 13.14
N VAL A 322 -54.48 -16.02 13.93
CA VAL A 322 -54.40 -16.01 15.40
C VAL A 322 -53.06 -16.56 15.90
N GLU A 323 -52.70 -16.16 17.12
CA GLU A 323 -51.45 -16.55 17.79
C GLU A 323 -51.24 -18.08 17.82
N ALA A 324 -49.97 -18.48 17.95
CA ALA A 324 -49.59 -19.88 18.02
C ALA A 324 -50.19 -20.56 19.26
N THR A 325 -50.75 -21.77 19.08
CA THR A 325 -51.13 -22.62 20.19
C THR A 325 -49.88 -23.10 20.96
N PRO A 326 -50.00 -23.52 22.23
CA PRO A 326 -48.86 -24.04 22.99
C PRO A 326 -48.16 -25.23 22.31
N GLN A 327 -48.92 -26.08 21.60
CA GLN A 327 -48.37 -27.21 20.84
C GLN A 327 -47.54 -26.72 19.64
N GLU A 328 -48.07 -25.78 18.86
CA GLU A 328 -47.36 -25.19 17.71
C GLU A 328 -46.10 -24.42 18.14
N ALA A 329 -46.16 -23.71 19.28
CA ALA A 329 -45.01 -23.04 19.86
C ALA A 329 -43.92 -24.05 20.26
N THR A 330 -44.31 -25.22 20.79
CA THR A 330 -43.39 -26.32 21.11
C THR A 330 -42.71 -26.85 19.85
N VAL A 331 -43.48 -27.12 18.78
CA VAL A 331 -42.94 -27.58 17.49
C VAL A 331 -41.94 -26.57 16.90
N LEU A 332 -42.25 -25.27 16.94
CA LEU A 332 -41.33 -24.21 16.49
C LEU A 332 -40.06 -24.16 17.34
N GLY A 333 -40.17 -24.31 18.66
CA GLY A 333 -39.02 -24.38 19.56
C GLY A 333 -38.09 -25.56 19.26
N SER A 334 -38.66 -26.75 18.99
CA SER A 334 -37.88 -27.92 18.57
C SER A 334 -37.16 -27.70 17.24
N ALA A 335 -37.84 -27.10 16.26
CA ALA A 335 -37.22 -26.76 14.98
C ALA A 335 -36.07 -25.73 15.14
N ASP A 336 -36.27 -24.67 15.93
CA ASP A 336 -35.23 -23.68 16.20
C ASP A 336 -34.02 -24.30 16.89
N GLY A 337 -34.24 -25.24 17.82
CA GLY A 337 -33.18 -26.03 18.46
C GLY A 337 -32.36 -26.84 17.45
N GLN A 338 -33.04 -27.58 16.56
CA GLN A 338 -32.38 -28.37 15.50
C GLN A 338 -31.56 -27.48 14.56
N LEU A 339 -32.15 -26.38 14.05
CA LEU A 339 -31.44 -25.46 13.16
C LEU A 339 -30.23 -24.78 13.85
N SER A 340 -30.33 -24.49 15.13
CA SER A 340 -29.22 -23.95 15.92
C SER A 340 -28.08 -24.95 16.04
N GLU A 341 -28.39 -26.23 16.24
CA GLU A 341 -27.39 -27.31 16.27
C GLU A 341 -26.69 -27.48 14.93
N VAL A 342 -27.43 -27.43 13.81
CA VAL A 342 -26.86 -27.47 12.45
C VAL A 342 -25.89 -26.32 12.24
N ARG A 343 -26.27 -25.09 12.62
CA ARG A 343 -25.40 -23.90 12.53
C ARG A 343 -24.15 -24.06 13.37
N ARG A 344 -24.26 -24.61 14.59
CA ARG A 344 -23.13 -24.87 15.49
C ARG A 344 -22.14 -25.87 14.87
N ARG A 345 -22.62 -26.98 14.33
CA ARG A 345 -21.79 -27.99 13.65
C ARG A 345 -21.09 -27.41 12.42
N ALA A 346 -21.80 -26.60 11.62
CA ALA A 346 -21.22 -25.95 10.45
C ALA A 346 -20.14 -24.92 10.85
N ALA A 347 -20.35 -24.16 11.93
CA ALA A 347 -19.36 -23.24 12.46
C ALA A 347 -18.11 -23.97 12.98
N GLN A 348 -18.28 -25.10 13.68
CA GLN A 348 -17.17 -25.92 14.14
C GLN A 348 -16.34 -26.47 12.96
N LYS A 349 -16.98 -27.05 11.94
CA LYS A 349 -16.29 -27.53 10.74
C LYS A 349 -15.48 -26.43 10.05
N ARG A 350 -16.03 -25.21 9.97
CA ARG A 350 -15.31 -24.04 9.43
C ARG A 350 -14.07 -23.71 10.25
N ARG A 351 -14.18 -23.64 11.58
CA ARG A 351 -13.05 -23.38 12.49
C ARG A 351 -11.95 -24.44 12.35
N GLU A 352 -12.32 -25.71 12.24
CA GLU A 352 -11.37 -26.80 12.03
C GLU A 352 -10.65 -26.68 10.67
N ALA A 353 -11.37 -26.32 9.60
CA ALA A 353 -10.78 -26.08 8.29
C ALA A 353 -9.83 -24.87 8.30
N ASP A 354 -10.21 -23.77 8.97
CA ASP A 354 -9.37 -22.59 9.14
C ASP A 354 -8.09 -22.89 9.92
N ALA A 355 -8.20 -23.67 11.01
CA ALA A 355 -7.06 -24.11 11.78
C ALA A 355 -6.09 -24.97 10.94
N ARG A 356 -6.61 -25.89 10.11
CA ARG A 356 -5.79 -26.68 9.17
C ARG A 356 -5.09 -25.80 8.15
N ARG A 357 -5.79 -24.82 7.56
CA ARG A 357 -5.21 -23.86 6.62
C ARG A 357 -4.11 -23.01 7.25
N ALA A 358 -4.33 -22.54 8.48
CA ALA A 358 -3.36 -21.78 9.25
C ALA A 358 -2.11 -22.62 9.58
N ALA A 359 -2.29 -23.88 9.98
CA ALA A 359 -1.17 -24.80 10.22
C ALA A 359 -0.34 -25.03 8.95
N ALA A 360 -0.98 -25.30 7.81
CA ALA A 360 -0.29 -25.48 6.54
C ALA A 360 0.45 -24.20 6.08
N ALA A 361 -0.12 -23.02 6.35
CA ALA A 361 0.54 -21.74 6.05
C ALA A 361 1.78 -21.53 6.92
N ARG A 362 1.72 -21.86 8.21
CA ARG A 362 2.90 -21.81 9.11
C ARG A 362 4.00 -22.75 8.66
N GLU A 363 3.66 -23.95 8.23
CA GLU A 363 4.63 -24.92 7.72
C GLU A 363 5.32 -24.41 6.45
N ARG A 364 4.56 -23.86 5.49
CA ARG A 364 5.15 -23.23 4.29
C ARG A 364 6.05 -22.05 4.63
N ALA A 365 5.62 -21.18 5.55
CA ALA A 365 6.42 -20.05 6.00
C ALA A 365 7.74 -20.50 6.66
N ALA A 366 7.71 -21.58 7.45
CA ALA A 366 8.91 -22.15 8.04
C ALA A 366 9.88 -22.69 6.97
N ARG A 367 9.37 -23.39 5.95
CA ARG A 367 10.20 -23.88 4.83
C ARG A 367 10.85 -22.73 4.06
N HIS A 368 10.09 -21.70 3.72
CA HIS A 368 10.64 -20.52 3.03
C HIS A 368 11.64 -19.74 3.89
N ALA A 369 11.48 -19.72 5.22
CA ALA A 369 12.46 -19.09 6.10
C ALA A 369 13.81 -19.83 6.07
N VAL A 370 13.78 -21.18 6.08
CA VAL A 370 15.00 -21.99 5.95
C VAL A 370 15.66 -21.78 4.58
N GLU A 371 14.88 -21.82 3.49
CA GLU A 371 15.40 -21.55 2.14
C GLU A 371 16.02 -20.15 2.01
N ALA A 372 15.38 -19.14 2.60
CA ALA A 372 15.90 -17.77 2.59
C ALA A 372 17.20 -17.63 3.39
N GLU A 373 17.30 -18.30 4.54
CA GLU A 373 18.54 -18.32 5.34
C GLU A 373 19.69 -18.99 4.58
N GLU A 374 19.43 -20.12 3.91
CA GLU A 374 20.44 -20.78 3.07
C GLU A 374 20.89 -19.89 1.90
N LEU A 375 19.96 -19.21 1.24
CA LEU A 375 20.28 -18.29 0.15
C LEU A 375 21.13 -17.10 0.64
N MET A 376 20.80 -16.54 1.81
CA MET A 376 21.60 -15.46 2.42
C MET A 376 23.03 -15.95 2.74
N LYS A 377 23.19 -17.13 3.33
CA LYS A 377 24.51 -17.72 3.61
C LYS A 377 25.34 -17.90 2.33
N ARG A 378 24.72 -18.40 1.25
CA ARG A 378 25.40 -18.55 -0.05
C ARG A 378 25.84 -17.21 -0.62
N ARG A 379 24.97 -16.20 -0.58
CA ARG A 379 25.30 -14.84 -1.07
C ARG A 379 26.41 -14.20 -0.25
N GLN A 380 26.41 -14.41 1.07
CA GLN A 380 27.47 -13.90 1.94
C GLN A 380 28.81 -14.57 1.66
N ALA A 381 28.82 -15.89 1.43
CA ALA A 381 30.03 -16.60 1.02
C ALA A 381 30.57 -16.11 -0.33
N GLN A 382 29.69 -15.89 -1.31
CA GLN A 382 30.08 -15.32 -2.61
C GLN A 382 30.67 -13.91 -2.49
N LEU A 383 30.08 -13.05 -1.66
CA LEU A 383 30.61 -11.71 -1.42
C LEU A 383 32.00 -11.76 -0.75
N GLN A 384 32.20 -12.67 0.21
CA GLN A 384 33.51 -12.85 0.85
C GLN A 384 34.56 -13.33 -0.15
N GLU A 385 34.20 -14.28 -1.01
CA GLU A 385 35.09 -14.77 -2.07
C GLU A 385 35.45 -13.66 -3.06
N GLN A 386 34.47 -12.86 -3.50
CA GLN A 386 34.71 -11.70 -4.38
C GLN A 386 35.60 -10.65 -3.71
N GLN A 387 35.41 -10.37 -2.42
CA GLN A 387 36.26 -9.44 -1.68
C GLN A 387 37.70 -9.92 -1.58
N GLU A 388 37.92 -11.21 -1.31
CA GLU A 388 39.28 -11.77 -1.25
C GLU A 388 39.93 -11.78 -2.63
N GLN A 389 39.20 -12.14 -3.69
CA GLN A 389 39.70 -12.05 -5.06
C GLN A 389 40.06 -10.61 -5.45
N ALA A 390 39.23 -9.62 -5.10
CA ALA A 390 39.50 -8.21 -5.33
C ALA A 390 40.74 -7.74 -4.55
N ARG A 391 40.91 -8.18 -3.30
CA ARG A 391 42.10 -7.89 -2.50
C ARG A 391 43.37 -8.46 -3.12
N VAL A 392 43.35 -9.73 -3.53
CA VAL A 392 44.47 -10.38 -4.23
C VAL A 392 44.79 -9.65 -5.54
N ARG A 393 43.77 -9.27 -6.33
CA ARG A 393 43.95 -8.50 -7.56
C ARG A 393 44.60 -7.14 -7.28
N LYS A 394 44.17 -6.45 -6.21
CA LYS A 394 44.74 -5.16 -5.78
C LYS A 394 46.21 -5.29 -5.35
N GLU A 395 46.55 -6.33 -4.59
CA GLU A 395 47.92 -6.61 -4.18
C GLU A 395 48.82 -6.89 -5.39
N ARG A 396 48.36 -7.71 -6.36
CA ARG A 396 49.08 -7.98 -7.62
C ARG A 396 49.28 -6.71 -8.47
N ASN A 397 48.22 -5.90 -8.63
CA ASN A 397 48.30 -4.65 -9.38
C ASN A 397 49.27 -3.65 -8.72
N LYS A 398 49.30 -3.59 -7.38
CA LYS A 398 50.27 -2.77 -6.65
C LYS A 398 51.71 -3.24 -6.91
N ALA A 399 51.94 -4.56 -6.89
CA ALA A 399 53.24 -5.13 -7.19
C ALA A 399 53.69 -4.81 -8.64
N ARG A 400 52.78 -4.93 -9.62
CA ARG A 400 53.05 -4.49 -10.99
C ARG A 400 53.36 -2.99 -11.10
N GLY A 401 52.63 -2.14 -10.37
CA GLY A 401 52.92 -0.70 -10.32
C GLY A 401 54.32 -0.40 -9.78
N LEU A 402 54.78 -1.15 -8.77
CA LEU A 402 56.15 -1.05 -8.27
C LEU A 402 57.18 -1.48 -9.34
N VAL A 403 56.93 -2.58 -10.06
CA VAL A 403 57.78 -3.00 -11.19
C VAL A 403 57.92 -1.88 -12.23
N GLN A 404 56.81 -1.27 -12.64
CA GLN A 404 56.83 -0.18 -13.62
C GLN A 404 57.56 1.06 -13.12
N SER A 405 57.37 1.41 -11.84
CA SER A 405 58.07 2.53 -11.20
C SER A 405 59.58 2.30 -11.16
N ILE A 406 60.02 1.12 -10.72
CA ILE A 406 61.44 0.75 -10.63
C ILE A 406 62.07 0.70 -12.03
N LEU A 407 61.41 0.09 -13.02
CA LEU A 407 61.87 0.10 -14.42
C LEU A 407 61.97 1.53 -14.98
N GLY A 408 61.01 2.38 -14.66
CA GLY A 408 61.02 3.80 -15.06
C GLY A 408 62.17 4.58 -14.43
N ARG A 409 62.45 4.35 -13.14
CA ARG A 409 63.59 4.96 -12.43
C ARG A 409 64.92 4.46 -12.97
N LEU A 410 65.07 3.16 -13.16
CA LEU A 410 66.26 2.55 -13.79
C LEU A 410 66.48 3.05 -15.22
N ARG A 411 65.44 3.48 -15.95
CA ARG A 411 65.60 4.12 -17.26
C ARG A 411 66.11 5.56 -17.17
N ARG A 412 65.65 6.34 -16.18
CA ARG A 412 65.96 7.78 -16.06
C ARG A 412 67.29 8.05 -15.35
N GLU A 413 67.60 7.28 -14.31
CA GLU A 413 68.66 7.59 -13.35
C GLU A 413 69.84 6.61 -13.42
N ARG A 414 69.86 5.71 -14.41
CA ARG A 414 70.83 4.60 -14.49
C ARG A 414 72.29 5.02 -14.32
N GLU A 415 72.66 6.11 -14.98
CA GLU A 415 74.04 6.61 -15.04
C GLU A 415 74.43 7.38 -13.77
N ALA A 416 73.45 7.74 -12.93
CA ALA A 416 73.63 8.51 -11.69
C ALA A 416 73.60 7.64 -10.42
N LEU A 417 73.23 6.36 -10.52
CA LEU A 417 73.11 5.41 -9.40
C LEU A 417 74.45 4.71 -9.13
N SER A 418 74.79 4.50 -7.86
CA SER A 418 75.96 3.69 -7.49
C SER A 418 75.72 2.19 -7.80
N PRO A 419 76.77 1.38 -7.96
CA PRO A 419 76.63 -0.06 -8.20
C PRO A 419 75.81 -0.77 -7.10
N GLU A 420 75.97 -0.37 -5.84
CA GLU A 420 75.23 -0.93 -4.70
C GLU A 420 73.75 -0.55 -4.76
N GLN A 421 73.45 0.71 -5.10
CA GLN A 421 72.07 1.20 -5.26
C GLN A 421 71.36 0.55 -6.46
N LEU A 422 72.11 0.26 -7.52
CA LEU A 422 71.59 -0.45 -8.69
C LEU A 422 71.22 -1.89 -8.33
N GLN A 423 72.05 -2.57 -7.54
CA GLN A 423 71.80 -3.94 -7.11
C GLN A 423 70.59 -4.03 -6.16
N GLU A 424 70.48 -3.12 -5.19
CA GLU A 424 69.32 -3.03 -4.29
C GLU A 424 68.00 -2.80 -5.04
N LEU A 425 68.01 -1.90 -6.05
CA LEU A 425 66.85 -1.65 -6.89
C LEU A 425 66.48 -2.85 -7.79
N VAL A 426 67.46 -3.63 -8.24
CA VAL A 426 67.19 -4.86 -9.02
C VAL A 426 66.64 -5.97 -8.14
N GLU A 427 67.09 -6.10 -6.89
CA GLU A 427 66.52 -7.04 -5.92
C GLU A 427 65.06 -6.67 -5.57
N GLU A 428 64.77 -5.38 -5.36
CA GLU A 428 63.41 -4.89 -5.15
C GLU A 428 62.52 -5.11 -6.39
N LEU A 429 63.08 -4.96 -7.59
CA LEU A 429 62.40 -5.24 -8.86
C LEU A 429 61.99 -6.70 -9.00
N VAL A 430 62.89 -7.64 -8.66
CA VAL A 430 62.62 -9.09 -8.75
C VAL A 430 61.53 -9.49 -7.75
N LEU A 431 61.61 -9.00 -6.51
CA LEU A 431 60.58 -9.25 -5.48
C LEU A 431 59.21 -8.68 -5.89
N ALA A 432 59.18 -7.46 -6.45
CA ALA A 432 57.95 -6.88 -6.98
C ALA A 432 57.39 -7.66 -8.18
N ALA A 433 58.26 -8.22 -9.02
CA ALA A 433 57.86 -9.03 -10.17
C ALA A 433 57.28 -10.39 -9.75
N GLU A 434 57.84 -11.03 -8.73
CA GLU A 434 57.27 -12.25 -8.12
C GLU A 434 55.87 -11.99 -7.53
N GLY A 435 55.66 -10.84 -6.89
CA GLY A 435 54.35 -10.43 -6.36
C GLY A 435 53.31 -10.10 -7.45
N ALA A 436 53.76 -9.65 -8.63
CA ALA A 436 52.90 -9.36 -9.77
C ALA A 436 52.49 -10.62 -10.56
N GLY A 437 53.38 -11.61 -10.65
CA GLY A 437 53.15 -12.88 -11.36
C GLY A 437 52.64 -12.67 -12.79
N ASP A 438 51.58 -13.37 -13.16
CA ASP A 438 51.00 -13.35 -14.52
C ASP A 438 50.39 -12.01 -14.96
N THR A 439 50.33 -11.02 -14.06
CA THR A 439 49.83 -9.68 -14.42
C THR A 439 50.86 -8.83 -15.16
N LEU A 440 52.13 -9.27 -15.17
CA LEU A 440 53.20 -8.67 -15.97
C LEU A 440 53.01 -8.99 -17.44
N SER A 441 53.22 -7.99 -18.31
CA SER A 441 53.33 -8.25 -19.73
C SER A 441 54.59 -9.06 -20.04
N LEU A 442 54.58 -9.80 -21.16
CA LEU A 442 55.74 -10.54 -21.65
C LEU A 442 57.00 -9.65 -21.80
N ALA A 443 56.81 -8.40 -22.23
CA ALA A 443 57.90 -7.44 -22.37
C ALA A 443 58.47 -6.99 -21.01
N GLU A 444 57.62 -6.75 -20.01
CA GLU A 444 58.05 -6.41 -18.65
C GLU A 444 58.79 -7.58 -17.99
N ALA A 445 58.25 -8.80 -18.10
CA ALA A 445 58.89 -10.00 -17.56
C ALA A 445 60.26 -10.27 -18.18
N HIS A 446 60.39 -10.13 -19.51
CA HIS A 446 61.68 -10.24 -20.20
C HIS A 446 62.67 -9.16 -19.73
N LYS A 447 62.20 -7.93 -19.49
CA LYS A 447 63.06 -6.83 -19.04
C LYS A 447 63.56 -7.02 -17.61
N VAL A 448 62.70 -7.51 -16.72
CA VAL A 448 63.08 -7.88 -15.35
C VAL A 448 64.15 -8.96 -15.36
N ASN A 449 63.96 -10.02 -16.16
CA ASN A 449 64.96 -11.10 -16.29
C ASN A 449 66.29 -10.59 -16.86
N GLU A 450 66.27 -9.76 -17.90
CA GLU A 450 67.48 -9.16 -18.47
C GLU A 450 68.29 -8.34 -17.44
N LEU A 451 67.58 -7.58 -16.59
CA LEU A 451 68.21 -6.75 -15.55
C LEU A 451 68.72 -7.59 -14.38
N ALA A 452 67.98 -8.63 -13.99
CA ALA A 452 68.40 -9.59 -12.97
C ALA A 452 69.67 -10.35 -13.42
N GLU A 453 69.75 -10.78 -14.68
CA GLU A 453 70.93 -11.44 -15.23
C GLU A 453 72.15 -10.51 -15.34
N ARG A 454 71.96 -9.24 -15.71
CA ARG A 454 73.06 -8.26 -15.85
C ARG A 454 73.61 -7.77 -14.51
N ALA A 455 72.80 -7.73 -13.45
CA ALA A 455 73.28 -7.40 -12.11
C ALA A 455 74.20 -8.49 -11.50
N VAL A 456 74.11 -9.72 -12.02
CA VAL A 456 74.92 -10.87 -11.58
C VAL A 456 76.30 -10.93 -12.28
N VAL A 457 76.56 -10.10 -13.30
CA VAL A 457 77.80 -10.15 -14.09
C VAL A 457 78.56 -8.82 -14.04
N PRO A 458 79.87 -8.79 -13.65
CA PRO A 458 80.69 -7.58 -13.77
C PRO A 458 80.98 -7.26 -15.24
N VAL A 459 80.76 -6.02 -15.68
CA VAL A 459 81.01 -5.58 -17.07
C VAL A 459 82.33 -4.80 -17.16
N GLU A 460 83.31 -5.37 -17.87
CA GLU A 460 84.32 -4.62 -18.63
C GLU A 460 83.69 -4.16 -19.97
N GLY A 461 84.02 -2.93 -20.40
CA GLY A 461 83.47 -2.29 -21.60
C GLY A 461 84.12 -2.73 -22.93
N PRO A 462 83.96 -1.93 -24.00
CA PRO A 462 82.87 -2.06 -24.96
C PRO A 462 83.37 -2.44 -26.37
N ASP A 463 82.48 -2.97 -27.22
CA ASP A 463 82.55 -2.76 -28.68
C ASP A 463 81.19 -3.02 -29.35
N ALA A 464 80.84 -2.14 -30.29
CA ALA A 464 79.69 -2.26 -31.20
C ALA A 464 80.06 -3.19 -32.39
N PRO A 465 79.11 -3.72 -33.20
CA PRO A 465 78.39 -2.88 -34.17
C PRO A 465 76.92 -3.27 -34.49
N GLU A 466 76.15 -2.23 -34.84
CA GLU A 466 75.30 -2.06 -36.03
C GLU A 466 74.44 -3.24 -36.56
N ALA A 467 73.10 -3.08 -36.45
CA ALA A 467 72.14 -3.60 -37.44
C ALA A 467 70.84 -2.75 -37.43
N THR A 468 70.61 -2.10 -38.56
CA THR A 468 69.42 -1.33 -39.00
C THR A 468 68.21 -2.21 -39.33
N VAL A 469 66.97 -1.84 -38.90
CA VAL A 469 65.72 -1.74 -39.72
C VAL A 469 64.60 -1.00 -38.93
N PRO A 470 63.48 -0.55 -39.54
CA PRO A 470 63.16 0.84 -39.85
C PRO A 470 62.19 1.54 -38.86
N PHE A 471 62.31 2.86 -38.82
CA PHE A 471 61.45 3.79 -38.07
C PHE A 471 60.05 3.88 -38.71
N ILE A 472 59.03 3.37 -38.04
CA ILE A 472 57.64 3.76 -38.33
C ILE A 472 57.46 5.16 -37.75
N GLN A 473 57.26 6.15 -38.62
CA GLN A 473 56.85 7.49 -38.23
C GLN A 473 55.49 7.40 -37.52
N GLN A 474 55.50 7.53 -36.20
CA GLN A 474 54.33 8.04 -35.49
C GLN A 474 54.20 9.53 -35.83
N PRO A 475 53.02 10.04 -36.17
CA PRO A 475 52.83 11.46 -36.37
C PRO A 475 53.07 12.16 -35.04
N GLU A 476 54.04 13.09 -35.02
CA GLU A 476 54.17 14.09 -33.97
C GLU A 476 52.84 14.86 -33.87
N LEU A 477 52.05 14.54 -32.84
CA LEU A 477 50.99 15.42 -32.37
C LEU A 477 51.68 16.56 -31.59
N PRO A 478 51.47 17.83 -31.97
CA PRO A 478 52.19 18.95 -31.38
C PRO A 478 51.81 19.11 -29.91
N ALA A 479 52.82 19.35 -29.08
CA ALA A 479 52.67 19.70 -27.68
C ALA A 479 51.82 20.98 -27.52
N ASP A 480 50.85 20.88 -26.62
CA ASP A 480 50.48 21.87 -25.61
C ASP A 480 50.26 23.31 -26.06
N THR A 481 49.05 23.62 -26.50
CA THR A 481 48.30 24.79 -26.01
C THR A 481 46.84 24.73 -26.50
N LEU A 482 45.88 24.77 -25.58
CA LEU A 482 44.46 24.93 -25.91
C LEU A 482 44.31 26.21 -26.76
N PRO A 483 43.64 26.17 -27.94
CA PRO A 483 43.43 27.36 -28.76
C PRO A 483 42.90 28.53 -27.92
N ALA A 484 43.47 29.73 -28.08
CA ALA A 484 43.19 30.87 -27.20
C ALA A 484 41.70 31.22 -27.05
N HIS A 485 40.89 30.90 -28.07
CA HIS A 485 39.44 31.11 -28.06
C HIS A 485 38.65 30.10 -27.21
N LEU A 486 39.25 28.96 -26.84
CA LEU A 486 38.62 27.90 -26.02
C LEU A 486 38.97 28.00 -24.54
N VAL A 487 39.94 28.82 -24.14
CA VAL A 487 40.36 29.02 -22.74
C VAL A 487 39.20 29.53 -21.84
N PRO A 488 38.37 30.51 -22.27
CA PRO A 488 37.21 30.93 -21.49
C PRO A 488 36.18 29.80 -21.34
N THR A 489 35.97 29.01 -22.40
CA THR A 489 35.07 27.85 -22.42
C THR A 489 35.53 26.78 -21.43
N ALA A 490 36.83 26.45 -21.42
CA ALA A 490 37.38 25.48 -20.48
C ALA A 490 37.26 25.94 -19.03
N SER A 491 37.42 27.24 -18.77
CA SER A 491 37.21 27.83 -17.44
C SER A 491 35.74 27.72 -16.99
N ALA A 492 34.79 28.00 -17.88
CA ALA A 492 33.36 27.89 -17.60
C ALA A 492 32.93 26.43 -17.33
N VAL A 493 33.40 25.49 -18.16
CA VAL A 493 33.16 24.04 -17.98
C VAL A 493 33.80 23.54 -16.68
N ARG A 494 35.02 23.96 -16.34
CA ARG A 494 35.65 23.63 -15.05
C ARG A 494 34.81 24.10 -13.86
N GLY A 495 34.26 25.32 -13.94
CA GLY A 495 33.36 25.85 -12.92
C GLY A 495 32.08 25.01 -12.76
N ALA A 496 31.48 24.58 -13.87
CA ALA A 496 30.31 23.72 -13.87
C ALA A 496 30.59 22.32 -13.30
N LEU A 497 31.75 21.73 -13.62
CA LEU A 497 32.16 20.43 -13.07
C LEU A 497 32.45 20.49 -11.57
N LYS A 498 33.08 21.57 -11.08
CA LYS A 498 33.26 21.80 -9.64
C LYS A 498 31.92 21.94 -8.91
N LYS A 499 30.93 22.59 -9.53
CA LYS A 499 29.57 22.67 -8.99
C LYS A 499 28.90 21.29 -8.95
N ALA A 500 29.00 20.53 -10.04
CA ALA A 500 28.47 19.17 -10.12
C ALA A 500 29.10 18.23 -9.08
N ALA A 501 30.41 18.37 -8.82
CA ALA A 501 31.13 17.66 -7.76
C ALA A 501 30.54 17.94 -6.36
N ARG A 502 30.30 19.21 -6.03
CA ARG A 502 29.68 19.63 -4.75
C ARG A 502 28.25 19.16 -4.59
N GLU A 503 27.48 19.17 -5.67
CA GLU A 503 26.08 18.72 -5.69
C GLU A 503 25.94 17.19 -5.80
N ARG A 504 27.06 16.46 -5.96
CA ARG A 504 27.12 15.00 -6.13
C ARG A 504 26.31 14.50 -7.32
N THR A 505 26.47 15.17 -8.46
CA THR A 505 25.79 14.82 -9.72
C THR A 505 26.80 14.64 -10.85
N SER A 506 26.55 13.69 -11.75
CA SER A 506 27.23 13.58 -13.03
C SER A 506 26.56 14.46 -14.09
N THR A 507 27.31 14.85 -15.13
CA THR A 507 26.83 15.76 -16.18
C THR A 507 27.18 15.26 -17.57
N ASN A 508 26.60 15.88 -18.61
CA ASN A 508 26.86 15.58 -20.01
C ASN A 508 26.83 16.87 -20.85
N TRP A 509 27.20 16.80 -22.14
CA TRP A 509 27.35 17.99 -22.99
C TRP A 509 26.02 18.74 -23.14
N SER A 510 24.90 18.03 -23.30
CA SER A 510 23.57 18.64 -23.41
C SER A 510 23.16 19.40 -22.14
N ARG A 511 23.47 18.85 -20.96
CA ARG A 511 23.22 19.52 -19.67
C ARG A 511 24.14 20.72 -19.47
N LEU A 512 25.41 20.64 -19.89
CA LEU A 512 26.32 21.79 -19.85
C LEU A 512 25.89 22.90 -20.81
N GLU A 513 25.39 22.57 -22.01
CA GLU A 513 24.81 23.54 -22.96
C GLU A 513 23.62 24.28 -22.33
N GLN A 514 22.73 23.58 -21.63
CA GLN A 514 21.61 24.19 -20.91
C GLN A 514 22.05 25.05 -19.73
N GLN A 515 23.11 24.68 -19.02
CA GLN A 515 23.60 25.38 -17.82
C GLN A 515 24.47 26.60 -18.14
N LEU A 516 25.29 26.52 -19.19
CA LEU A 516 26.27 27.54 -19.55
C LEU A 516 25.80 28.45 -20.70
N GLY A 517 24.79 28.02 -21.47
CA GLY A 517 24.21 28.82 -22.54
C GLY A 517 25.26 29.34 -23.53
N SER A 518 25.30 30.65 -23.76
CA SER A 518 26.26 31.30 -24.68
C SER A 518 27.73 31.19 -24.26
N ALA A 519 28.02 30.74 -23.04
CA ALA A 519 29.39 30.49 -22.59
C ALA A 519 29.96 29.14 -23.09
N LEU A 520 29.14 28.30 -23.73
CA LEU A 520 29.56 27.07 -24.38
C LEU A 520 29.23 27.12 -25.88
N PRO A 521 30.19 27.49 -26.75
CA PRO A 521 29.96 27.48 -28.21
C PRO A 521 29.77 26.04 -28.72
N LEU A 522 29.32 25.90 -29.97
CA LEU A 522 29.26 24.61 -30.64
C LEU A 522 30.70 24.07 -30.83
N LEU A 523 31.06 23.06 -30.03
CA LEU A 523 32.37 22.41 -30.08
C LEU A 523 32.31 21.14 -30.94
N SER A 524 33.32 20.95 -31.78
CA SER A 524 33.61 19.66 -32.39
C SER A 524 34.06 18.64 -31.34
N ASN A 525 34.02 17.35 -31.68
CA ASN A 525 34.45 16.28 -30.76
C ASN A 525 35.93 16.40 -30.37
N GLU A 526 36.78 16.93 -31.24
CA GLU A 526 38.20 17.14 -30.94
C GLU A 526 38.39 18.30 -29.96
N GLU A 527 37.68 19.42 -30.14
CA GLU A 527 37.71 20.56 -29.22
C GLU A 527 37.13 20.19 -27.84
N ARG A 528 36.14 19.30 -27.79
CA ARG A 528 35.61 18.73 -26.54
C ARG A 528 36.67 17.96 -25.76
N VAL A 529 37.47 17.13 -26.43
CA VAL A 529 38.59 16.41 -25.81
C VAL A 529 39.65 17.39 -25.32
N GLN A 530 40.04 18.37 -26.13
CA GLN A 530 41.03 19.38 -25.75
C GLN A 530 40.60 20.21 -24.53
N VAL A 531 39.32 20.59 -24.45
CA VAL A 531 38.76 21.31 -23.30
C VAL A 531 38.85 20.47 -22.02
N LEU A 532 38.49 19.18 -22.07
CA LEU A 532 38.56 18.29 -20.91
C LEU A 532 40.00 18.01 -20.47
N VAL A 533 40.91 17.77 -21.43
CA VAL A 533 42.35 17.63 -21.15
C VAL A 533 42.87 18.88 -20.44
N HIS A 534 42.54 20.08 -20.93
CA HIS A 534 42.99 21.34 -20.32
C HIS A 534 42.42 21.56 -18.90
N ILE A 535 41.19 21.09 -18.63
CA ILE A 535 40.57 21.19 -17.31
C ILE A 535 41.38 20.42 -16.26
N ASP A 536 41.84 19.22 -16.63
CA ASP A 536 42.52 18.30 -15.73
C ASP A 536 44.05 18.45 -15.74
N GLN A 537 44.66 19.03 -16.79
CA GLN A 537 46.08 19.44 -16.80
C GLN A 537 46.44 20.42 -15.67
N SER A 538 45.44 21.11 -15.12
CA SER A 538 45.59 22.06 -14.01
C SER A 538 45.29 21.44 -12.63
N ALA A 539 45.09 20.12 -12.55
CA ALA A 539 44.96 19.37 -11.31
C ALA A 539 46.36 18.94 -10.83
N ALA A 540 46.60 18.92 -9.52
CA ALA A 540 47.85 18.35 -8.98
C ALA A 540 47.86 16.82 -9.19
N ASP A 541 49.04 16.19 -9.24
CA ASP A 541 49.22 14.75 -9.56
C ASP A 541 48.41 13.76 -8.70
N ASP A 542 47.86 14.21 -7.56
CA ASP A 542 47.04 13.43 -6.62
C ASP A 542 45.53 13.83 -6.59
N GLU A 543 45.07 14.79 -7.41
CA GLU A 543 43.66 15.19 -7.45
C GLU A 543 42.84 14.33 -8.44
N PRO A 544 41.62 13.89 -8.08
CA PRO A 544 40.80 13.08 -8.97
C PRO A 544 40.29 13.93 -10.16
N LEU A 545 40.32 13.34 -11.36
CA LEU A 545 40.01 14.04 -12.62
C LEU A 545 38.56 14.53 -12.65
N LEU A 546 38.35 15.83 -12.89
CA LEU A 546 36.99 16.39 -12.97
C LEU A 546 36.23 15.88 -14.21
N SER A 547 36.96 15.49 -15.27
CA SER A 547 36.36 14.87 -16.45
C SER A 547 35.73 13.48 -16.19
N SER A 548 36.03 12.83 -15.06
CA SER A 548 35.36 11.58 -14.66
C SER A 548 33.86 11.77 -14.39
N LEU A 549 33.45 12.90 -13.82
CA LEU A 549 32.04 13.27 -13.61
C LEU A 549 31.27 13.44 -14.92
N PHE A 550 32.01 13.77 -15.98
CA PHE A 550 31.49 13.89 -17.32
C PHE A 550 31.36 12.51 -17.98
N ALA A 551 32.40 11.69 -17.89
CA ALA A 551 32.39 10.32 -18.40
C ALA A 551 31.32 9.46 -17.71
N ALA A 552 31.07 9.64 -16.41
CA ALA A 552 30.02 8.94 -15.68
C ALA A 552 28.59 9.38 -16.07
N GLY A 553 28.42 10.59 -16.60
CA GLY A 553 27.13 11.13 -17.04
C GLY A 553 26.81 10.88 -18.51
N ASP A 554 27.79 10.44 -19.30
CA ASP A 554 27.66 10.12 -20.72
C ASP A 554 28.50 8.89 -21.09
N PRO A 555 27.94 7.67 -20.97
CA PRO A 555 28.64 6.43 -21.31
C PRO A 555 29.13 6.39 -22.77
N HIS A 556 28.38 6.97 -23.70
CA HIS A 556 28.76 6.99 -25.11
C HIS A 556 30.02 7.83 -25.34
N PHE A 557 30.13 8.95 -24.61
CA PHE A 557 31.35 9.74 -24.60
C PHE A 557 32.51 9.02 -23.90
N ALA A 558 32.24 8.31 -22.80
CA ALA A 558 33.25 7.56 -22.06
C ALA A 558 33.98 6.55 -22.96
N TYR A 559 33.24 5.72 -23.70
CA TYR A 559 33.81 4.67 -24.54
C TYR A 559 34.63 5.21 -25.73
N GLN A 560 34.23 6.34 -26.31
CA GLN A 560 34.84 6.86 -27.55
C GLN A 560 35.93 7.90 -27.33
N TYR A 561 35.80 8.74 -26.30
CA TYR A 561 36.61 9.97 -26.19
C TYR A 561 37.34 10.10 -24.86
N TYR A 562 36.82 9.53 -23.77
CA TYR A 562 37.49 9.62 -22.46
C TYR A 562 38.84 8.90 -22.43
N ARG A 563 38.98 7.78 -23.16
CA ARG A 563 40.30 7.12 -23.36
C ARG A 563 41.35 8.06 -23.95
N ARG A 564 40.94 8.96 -24.85
CA ARG A 564 41.83 9.96 -25.46
C ARG A 564 42.20 11.06 -24.47
N VAL A 565 41.27 11.46 -23.60
CA VAL A 565 41.55 12.41 -22.50
C VAL A 565 42.59 11.82 -21.56
N LEU A 566 42.41 10.55 -21.12
CA LEU A 566 43.38 9.85 -20.28
C LEU A 566 44.75 9.72 -20.95
N ALA A 567 44.78 9.28 -22.22
CA ALA A 567 46.02 9.14 -22.97
C ALA A 567 46.78 10.47 -23.14
N ALA A 568 46.06 11.58 -23.36
CA ALA A 568 46.65 12.91 -23.46
C ALA A 568 47.18 13.45 -22.12
N LEU A 569 46.65 12.98 -21.00
CA LEU A 569 47.15 13.25 -19.64
C LEU A 569 48.26 12.28 -19.19
N GLY A 570 48.66 11.34 -20.05
CA GLY A 570 49.66 10.32 -19.74
C GLY A 570 49.15 9.18 -18.84
N LEU A 571 47.83 9.06 -18.67
CA LEU A 571 47.16 8.04 -17.86
C LEU A 571 46.70 6.87 -18.74
N HIS A 572 46.83 5.63 -18.23
CA HIS A 572 46.40 4.44 -18.96
C HIS A 572 44.89 4.19 -18.77
N ALA A 573 44.17 4.09 -19.89
CA ALA A 573 42.75 3.74 -19.89
C ALA A 573 42.57 2.23 -20.14
N PRO A 574 41.64 1.55 -19.45
CA PRO A 574 41.27 0.18 -19.78
C PRO A 574 40.80 0.04 -21.24
N ASP A 575 41.28 -1.01 -21.92
CA ASP A 575 40.89 -1.32 -23.30
C ASP A 575 39.48 -1.90 -23.39
N ASP A 576 38.99 -2.53 -22.31
CA ASP A 576 37.63 -3.05 -22.20
C ASP A 576 36.65 -1.96 -21.77
N ASP A 577 35.45 -1.94 -22.37
CA ASP A 577 34.44 -0.92 -22.12
C ASP A 577 33.80 -1.06 -20.72
N GLU A 578 33.62 -2.29 -20.22
CA GLU A 578 33.06 -2.51 -18.89
C GLU A 578 34.08 -2.13 -17.81
N ASP A 579 35.36 -2.52 -17.98
CA ASP A 579 36.44 -2.10 -17.09
C ASP A 579 36.62 -0.56 -17.10
N LEU A 580 36.49 0.10 -18.26
CA LEU A 580 36.55 1.56 -18.35
C LEU A 580 35.40 2.21 -17.58
N ARG A 581 34.21 1.62 -17.63
CA ARG A 581 33.04 2.13 -16.90
C ARG A 581 33.24 2.02 -15.39
N GLU A 582 33.74 0.88 -14.90
CA GLU A 582 34.03 0.70 -13.47
C GLU A 582 35.06 1.71 -12.97
N VAL A 583 36.11 1.98 -13.76
CA VAL A 583 37.11 3.01 -13.44
C VAL A 583 36.49 4.40 -13.41
N VAL A 584 35.68 4.75 -14.40
CA VAL A 584 34.98 6.05 -14.47
C VAL A 584 34.03 6.25 -13.29
N GLU A 585 33.28 5.22 -12.89
CA GLU A 585 32.37 5.28 -11.73
C GLU A 585 33.17 5.43 -10.42
N ALA A 586 34.28 4.70 -10.26
CA ALA A 586 35.14 4.82 -9.09
C ALA A 586 35.83 6.20 -8.99
N ASP A 587 36.31 6.75 -10.11
CA ASP A 587 36.92 8.07 -10.17
C ASP A 587 35.90 9.16 -9.84
N ALA A 588 34.66 9.04 -10.35
CA ALA A 588 33.58 9.97 -10.04
C ALA A 588 33.22 9.95 -8.54
N ASP A 589 33.17 8.76 -7.93
CA ASP A 589 32.96 8.61 -6.48
C ASP A 589 34.09 9.25 -5.67
N GLN A 590 35.34 9.14 -6.15
CA GLN A 590 36.50 9.78 -5.53
C GLN A 590 36.42 11.32 -5.64
N VAL A 591 35.99 11.86 -6.79
CA VAL A 591 35.71 13.30 -6.94
C VAL A 591 34.61 13.76 -5.96
N PHE A 592 33.52 12.99 -5.83
CA PHE A 592 32.44 13.29 -4.86
C PHE A 592 32.87 13.19 -3.40
N ALA A 593 33.90 12.40 -3.09
CA ALA A 593 34.48 12.30 -1.76
C ALA A 593 35.38 13.50 -1.46
N ASP A 594 36.28 13.86 -2.38
CA ASP A 594 37.24 14.96 -2.21
C ASP A 594 36.55 16.34 -2.16
N TRP A 595 35.49 16.54 -2.96
CA TRP A 595 34.72 17.79 -2.97
C TRP A 595 33.64 17.87 -1.89
N ARG A 596 33.53 16.87 -1.00
CA ARG A 596 32.60 16.91 0.14
C ARG A 596 33.02 17.93 1.21
N SER A 597 34.32 18.23 1.32
CA SER A 597 34.91 19.09 2.35
C SER A 597 35.43 20.44 1.80
N ARG A 598 35.29 20.72 0.50
CA ARG A 598 35.80 21.90 -0.23
C ARG A 598 34.68 22.78 -0.80
#